data_AF-A0A937E5B4-F1
#
_entry.id   AF-A0A937E5B4-F1
#
_cell.length_a   1.000
_cell.length_b   1.000
_cell.length_c   1.000
_cell.angle_alpha   90.00
_cell.angle_beta   90.00
_cell.angle_gamma   90.00
#
_symmetry.space_group_name_H-M   'P 1'
#
loop_
_entity.id
_entity.type
_entity.pdbx_description
1 polymer ?
#
loop_
_entity_poly.entity_id
_entity_poly.type
_entity_poly.pdbx_seq_one_letter_code
_entity_poly.pdbx_strand_id
1 'polypeptide(L)'
;MFRDFKTLTLPFSTKIVVVVLLLMSVGANLILFGWGLMRDSSSLLSSTIELFGVLLPVILVAVVLGRADSGVSALKRRTETLYLKVLPPILAGVVDAPGDFYAPGPRVRAPKAERGGRLFVNLARGECHADLLLAAPWRREGDTVVEWKMMLAHLEVNVGRVNFALLIPEDRLVRGRAGGRALDGQAFRDAFPHTLQGASRAGAPVQPEKASSGYTFLDELIRRRILGVDHLVLVANKFLSDEFLWDSASQLYFAQDLMFMLRAFLTERPDLFVSIPGPAVPGPEAFALALAGPPAA
;
A
#
# COMPACT_ATOMS: atom_id res chain seq x y z
N MET A 1 -25.70 3.10 -10.16
CA MET A 1 -25.73 4.07 -11.28
C MET A 1 -24.48 4.96 -11.38
N PHE A 2 -23.91 5.50 -10.29
CA PHE A 2 -22.62 6.24 -10.36
C PHE A 2 -21.37 5.36 -10.45
N ARG A 3 -21.52 4.03 -10.35
CA ARG A 3 -20.39 3.08 -10.39
C ARG A 3 -19.79 2.94 -11.79
N ASP A 4 -20.60 3.15 -12.82
CA ASP A 4 -20.23 2.95 -14.23
C ASP A 4 -19.53 4.18 -14.85
N PHE A 5 -19.53 5.34 -14.18
CA PHE A 5 -18.77 6.51 -14.62
C PHE A 5 -17.27 6.40 -14.32
N LYS A 6 -16.83 5.43 -13.50
CA LYS A 6 -15.43 5.28 -13.10
C LYS A 6 -14.51 4.73 -14.20
N THR A 7 -15.07 4.13 -15.26
CA THR A 7 -14.32 3.48 -16.35
C THR A 7 -14.28 4.28 -17.64
N LEU A 8 -14.73 5.54 -17.66
CA LEU A 8 -14.56 6.42 -18.81
C LEU A 8 -13.08 6.81 -18.97
N THR A 9 -12.33 5.96 -19.65
CA THR A 9 -10.96 6.22 -20.09
C THR A 9 -11.00 7.18 -21.28
N LEU A 10 -11.10 8.47 -20.99
CA LEU A 10 -10.98 9.51 -22.01
C LEU A 10 -9.49 9.80 -22.26
N PRO A 11 -9.00 9.61 -23.50
CA PRO A 11 -7.64 10.01 -23.83
C PRO A 11 -7.46 11.51 -23.59
N PHE A 12 -6.22 11.91 -23.26
CA PHE A 12 -5.90 13.29 -22.91
C PHE A 12 -6.30 14.28 -24.02
N SER A 13 -6.18 13.88 -25.28
CA SER A 13 -6.64 14.64 -26.44
C SER A 13 -8.15 14.92 -26.40
N THR A 14 -8.97 13.93 -26.05
CA THR A 14 -10.42 14.11 -25.90
C THR A 14 -10.75 15.06 -24.77
N LYS A 15 -10.02 15.01 -23.64
CA LYS A 15 -10.19 15.98 -22.55
C LYS A 15 -9.91 17.41 -23.01
N ILE A 16 -8.83 17.62 -23.77
CA ILE A 16 -8.50 18.94 -24.35
C ILE A 16 -9.64 19.42 -25.25
N VAL A 17 -10.10 18.58 -26.18
CA VAL A 17 -11.18 18.93 -27.10
C VAL A 17 -12.45 19.31 -26.34
N VAL A 18 -12.85 18.53 -25.33
CA VAL A 18 -14.04 18.86 -24.54
C VAL A 18 -13.86 20.13 -23.73
N VAL A 19 -12.69 20.36 -23.12
CA VAL A 19 -12.40 21.63 -22.41
C VAL A 19 -12.49 22.83 -23.36
N VAL A 20 -11.96 22.71 -24.59
CA VAL A 20 -12.07 23.77 -25.60
C VAL A 20 -13.52 24.02 -25.99
N LEU A 21 -14.32 22.97 -26.21
CA LEU A 21 -15.76 23.09 -26.49
C LEU A 21 -16.52 23.74 -25.34
N LEU A 22 -16.21 23.38 -24.08
CA LEU A 22 -16.82 23.99 -22.90
C LEU A 22 -16.47 25.47 -22.79
N LEU A 23 -15.19 25.84 -23.00
CA LEU A 23 -14.74 27.24 -22.99
C LEU A 23 -15.42 28.06 -24.10
N MET A 24 -15.55 27.49 -25.30
CA MET A 24 -16.28 28.15 -26.41
C MET A 24 -17.76 28.35 -26.06
N SER A 25 -18.40 27.34 -25.46
CA SER A 25 -19.79 27.45 -25.01
C SER A 25 -19.96 28.53 -23.95
N VAL A 26 -19.11 28.56 -22.92
CA VAL A 26 -19.13 29.61 -21.88
C VAL A 26 -18.89 30.98 -22.50
N GLY A 27 -17.91 31.12 -23.40
CA GLY A 27 -17.62 32.36 -24.09
C GLY A 27 -18.81 32.88 -24.90
N ALA A 28 -19.46 32.01 -25.70
CA ALA A 28 -20.65 32.36 -26.47
C ALA A 28 -21.80 32.82 -25.58
N ASN A 29 -22.05 32.12 -24.46
CA ASN A 29 -23.10 32.49 -23.51
C ASN A 29 -22.80 33.82 -22.81
N LEU A 30 -21.55 34.10 -22.44
CA LEU A 30 -21.17 35.38 -21.85
C LEU A 30 -21.34 36.54 -22.85
N ILE A 31 -21.03 36.33 -24.13
CA ILE A 31 -21.26 37.32 -25.19
C ILE A 31 -22.77 37.59 -25.35
N LEU A 32 -23.60 36.55 -25.44
CA LEU A 32 -25.05 36.69 -25.55
C LEU A 32 -25.65 37.39 -24.34
N PHE A 33 -25.21 37.04 -23.14
CA PHE A 33 -25.61 37.69 -21.90
C PHE A 33 -25.22 39.17 -21.87
N GLY A 34 -23.96 39.50 -22.22
CA GLY A 34 -23.50 40.88 -22.31
C GLY A 34 -24.26 41.70 -23.35
N TRP A 35 -24.59 41.09 -24.49
CA TRP A 35 -25.40 41.74 -25.52
C TRP A 35 -26.84 41.98 -25.09
N GLY A 36 -27.45 41.02 -24.38
CA GLY A 36 -28.78 41.16 -23.79
C GLY A 36 -28.83 42.29 -22.77
N LEU A 37 -27.83 42.35 -21.87
CA LEU A 37 -27.68 43.42 -20.87
C LEU A 37 -27.62 44.82 -21.48
N MET A 38 -26.92 44.98 -22.60
CA MET A 38 -26.81 46.28 -23.28
C MET A 38 -28.13 46.73 -23.91
N ARG A 39 -29.03 45.80 -24.22
CA ARG A 39 -30.26 46.08 -24.95
C ARG A 39 -31.47 46.29 -24.04
N ASP A 40 -31.53 45.58 -22.91
CA ASP A 40 -32.60 45.72 -21.92
C ASP A 40 -32.09 45.41 -20.51
N SER A 41 -31.94 46.45 -19.69
CA SER A 41 -31.44 46.34 -18.32
C SER A 41 -32.51 45.89 -17.32
N SER A 42 -33.78 45.91 -17.71
CA SER A 42 -34.90 45.58 -16.83
C SER A 42 -35.05 44.07 -16.55
N SER A 43 -34.39 43.21 -17.34
CA SER A 43 -34.50 41.75 -17.27
C SER A 43 -33.33 41.05 -16.58
N LEU A 44 -32.51 41.77 -15.79
CA LEU A 44 -31.30 41.26 -15.12
C LEU A 44 -31.48 39.90 -14.42
N LEU A 45 -32.61 39.71 -13.73
CA LEU A 45 -32.93 38.47 -13.04
C LEU A 45 -33.12 37.29 -14.02
N SER A 46 -33.86 37.49 -15.11
CA SER A 46 -34.12 36.46 -16.12
C SER A 46 -32.83 36.03 -16.80
N SER A 47 -32.02 36.99 -17.22
CA SER A 47 -30.74 36.75 -17.90
C SER A 47 -29.73 36.05 -16.98
N THR A 48 -29.79 36.31 -15.66
CA THR A 48 -28.96 35.60 -14.68
C THR A 48 -29.40 34.14 -14.53
N ILE A 49 -30.71 33.88 -14.46
CA ILE A 49 -31.25 32.51 -14.37
C ILE A 49 -30.88 31.70 -15.62
N GLU A 50 -31.00 32.30 -16.80
CA GLU A 50 -30.60 31.67 -18.07
C GLU A 50 -29.10 31.37 -18.11
N LEU A 51 -28.26 32.33 -17.68
CA LEU A 51 -26.81 32.13 -17.62
C LEU A 51 -26.44 30.98 -16.67
N PHE A 52 -27.03 30.94 -15.46
CA PHE A 52 -26.80 29.84 -14.52
C PHE A 52 -27.30 28.49 -15.05
N GLY A 53 -28.42 28.48 -15.77
CA GLY A 53 -28.97 27.29 -16.41
C GLY A 53 -28.01 26.63 -17.41
N VAL A 54 -27.20 27.43 -18.10
CA VAL A 54 -26.19 26.94 -19.05
C VAL A 54 -24.83 26.70 -18.38
N LEU A 55 -24.43 27.56 -17.45
CA LEU A 55 -23.12 27.51 -16.80
C LEU A 55 -23.01 26.29 -15.87
N LEU A 56 -24.08 25.93 -15.15
CA LEU A 56 -24.06 24.85 -14.17
C LEU A 56 -23.77 23.47 -14.81
N PRO A 57 -24.42 23.04 -15.91
CA PRO A 57 -24.05 21.82 -16.63
C PRO A 57 -22.60 21.85 -17.13
N VAL A 58 -22.13 22.98 -17.65
CA VAL A 58 -20.75 23.12 -18.14
C VAL A 58 -19.74 22.94 -17.02
N ILE A 59 -19.96 23.60 -15.88
CA ILE A 59 -19.11 23.43 -14.69
C ILE A 59 -19.14 21.98 -14.20
N LEU A 60 -20.32 21.35 -14.18
CA LEU A 60 -20.46 19.96 -13.76
C LEU A 60 -19.65 19.01 -14.66
N VAL A 61 -19.75 19.18 -15.99
CA VAL A 61 -18.94 18.41 -16.96
C VAL A 61 -17.44 18.70 -16.76
N ALA A 62 -17.05 19.96 -16.57
CA ALA A 62 -15.66 20.33 -16.33
C ALA A 62 -15.10 19.70 -15.06
N VAL A 63 -15.87 19.67 -13.96
CA VAL A 63 -15.49 19.01 -12.70
C VAL A 63 -15.35 17.50 -12.88
N VAL A 64 -16.29 16.86 -13.60
CA VAL A 64 -16.22 15.41 -13.89
C VAL A 64 -14.99 15.09 -14.73
N LEU A 65 -14.71 15.86 -15.78
CA LEU A 65 -13.54 15.66 -16.65
C LEU A 65 -12.22 15.94 -15.94
N GLY A 66 -12.18 16.97 -15.10
CA GLY A 66 -11.02 17.32 -14.29
C GLY A 66 -10.68 16.23 -13.26
N ARG A 67 -11.67 15.44 -12.84
CA ARG A 67 -11.49 14.28 -11.95
C ARG A 67 -11.36 12.94 -12.65
N ALA A 68 -11.59 12.88 -13.96
CA ALA A 68 -11.45 11.67 -14.75
C ALA A 68 -9.97 11.35 -14.99
N ASP A 69 -9.15 11.16 -13.95
CA ASP A 69 -7.79 10.62 -14.10
C ASP A 69 -7.90 9.17 -14.58
N SER A 70 -7.60 8.96 -15.85
CA SER A 70 -7.73 7.67 -16.51
C SER A 70 -6.49 7.35 -17.35
N GLY A 71 -6.22 6.06 -17.49
CA GLY A 71 -5.05 5.53 -18.20
C GLY A 71 -3.90 5.06 -17.29
N VAL A 72 -2.86 4.53 -17.92
CA VAL A 72 -1.72 3.87 -17.26
C VAL A 72 -1.00 4.78 -16.26
N SER A 73 -0.87 6.08 -16.56
CA SER A 73 -0.22 7.04 -15.67
C SER A 73 -0.96 7.25 -14.35
N ALA A 74 -2.30 7.17 -14.36
CA ALA A 74 -3.11 7.25 -13.15
C ALA A 74 -2.89 6.02 -12.27
N LEU A 75 -2.86 4.82 -12.87
CA LEU A 75 -2.54 3.57 -12.19
C LEU A 75 -1.15 3.62 -11.54
N LYS A 76 -0.14 4.10 -12.28
CA LYS A 76 1.22 4.27 -11.76
C LYS A 76 1.26 5.22 -10.57
N ARG A 77 0.65 6.40 -10.66
CA ARG A 77 0.58 7.38 -9.55
C ARG A 77 -0.15 6.81 -8.33
N ARG A 78 -1.21 6.03 -8.53
CA ARG A 78 -1.95 5.39 -7.42
C ARG A 78 -1.15 4.28 -6.76
N THR A 79 -0.43 3.50 -7.55
CA THR A 79 0.50 2.48 -7.06
C THR A 79 1.64 3.12 -6.26
N GLU A 80 2.26 4.20 -6.77
CA GLU A 80 3.23 5.01 -6.01
C GLU A 80 2.63 5.55 -4.71
N THR A 81 1.38 6.01 -4.74
CA THR A 81 0.67 6.49 -3.54
C THR A 81 0.48 5.38 -2.51
N LEU A 82 0.13 4.17 -2.94
CA LEU A 82 0.03 3.00 -2.06
C LEU A 82 1.37 2.74 -1.36
N TYR A 83 2.47 2.64 -2.12
CA TYR A 83 3.80 2.37 -1.58
C TYR A 83 4.36 3.47 -0.68
N LEU A 84 4.16 4.75 -1.05
CA LEU A 84 4.81 5.87 -0.37
C LEU A 84 3.96 6.52 0.72
N LYS A 85 2.62 6.35 0.69
CA LYS A 85 1.71 7.03 1.62
C LYS A 85 0.85 6.08 2.44
N VAL A 86 0.41 4.95 1.86
CA VAL A 86 -0.54 4.05 2.55
C VAL A 86 0.19 2.95 3.32
N LEU A 87 1.11 2.22 2.68
CA LEU A 87 1.83 1.13 3.33
C LEU A 87 2.72 1.59 4.49
N PRO A 88 3.53 2.67 4.39
CA PRO A 88 4.47 3.02 5.45
C PRO A 88 3.83 3.24 6.83
N PRO A 89 2.76 4.06 7.00
CA PRO A 89 2.17 4.27 8.31
C PRO A 89 1.48 3.02 8.87
N ILE A 90 0.97 2.14 8.02
CA ILE A 90 0.29 0.91 8.46
C ILE A 90 1.32 -0.17 8.82
N LEU A 91 2.32 -0.43 7.99
CA LEU A 91 3.37 -1.41 8.25
C LEU A 91 4.32 -0.98 9.37
N ALA A 92 4.42 0.31 9.66
CA ALA A 92 5.06 0.79 10.90
C ALA A 92 4.39 0.21 12.16
N GLY A 93 3.11 -0.17 12.08
CA GLY A 93 2.36 -0.81 13.16
C GLY A 93 2.62 -2.32 13.32
N VAL A 94 3.59 -2.93 12.62
CA VAL A 94 3.83 -4.38 12.71
C VAL A 94 4.11 -4.85 14.14
N VAL A 95 4.74 -4.05 14.99
CA VAL A 95 4.94 -4.41 16.40
C VAL A 95 3.86 -3.76 17.27
N ASP A 96 3.04 -4.58 17.92
CA ASP A 96 2.23 -4.13 19.05
C ASP A 96 3.12 -4.06 20.27
N ALA A 97 3.38 -2.84 20.77
CA ALA A 97 3.80 -2.72 22.16
C ALA A 97 2.61 -3.14 23.03
N PRO A 98 2.81 -4.00 24.06
CA PRO A 98 1.75 -4.30 25.01
C PRO A 98 1.23 -2.97 25.57
N GLY A 99 -0.04 -2.68 25.30
CA GLY A 99 -0.71 -1.52 25.86
C GLY A 99 -1.20 -1.86 27.27
N ASP A 100 -1.20 -0.87 28.16
CA ASP A 100 -1.91 -1.03 29.42
C ASP A 100 -3.41 -1.19 29.13
N PHE A 101 -4.05 -2.11 29.84
CA PHE A 101 -5.51 -2.20 29.81
C PHE A 101 -6.08 -1.02 30.59
N TYR A 102 -6.87 -0.18 29.93
CA TYR A 102 -7.57 0.92 30.59
C TYR A 102 -9.01 0.51 30.86
N ALA A 103 -9.53 0.88 32.04
CA ALA A 103 -10.96 0.75 32.30
C ALA A 103 -11.76 1.60 31.28
N PRO A 104 -12.84 1.06 30.69
CA PRO A 104 -13.67 1.82 29.77
C PRO A 104 -14.28 3.01 30.52
N GLY A 105 -13.77 4.21 30.22
CA GLY A 105 -14.16 5.47 30.87
C GLY A 105 -14.18 6.63 29.86
N PRO A 106 -14.71 7.80 30.25
CA PRO A 106 -14.86 8.93 29.36
C PRO A 106 -13.48 9.50 29.00
N ARG A 107 -12.94 9.05 27.86
CA ARG A 107 -11.76 9.60 27.17
C ARG A 107 -10.43 9.47 27.92
N VAL A 108 -9.96 8.25 28.14
CA VAL A 108 -8.52 8.02 28.31
C VAL A 108 -7.87 8.14 26.94
N ARG A 109 -7.19 9.27 26.68
CA ARG A 109 -6.34 9.42 25.50
C ARG A 109 -5.12 8.53 25.74
N ALA A 110 -5.07 7.37 25.09
CA ALA A 110 -3.88 6.52 25.16
C ALA A 110 -2.65 7.37 24.80
N PRO A 111 -1.55 7.29 25.57
CA PRO A 111 -0.35 8.07 25.27
C PRO A 111 0.08 7.77 23.84
N LYS A 112 0.27 8.83 23.05
CA LYS A 112 0.74 8.79 21.65
C LYS A 112 2.22 8.45 21.66
N ALA A 113 2.55 7.26 22.11
CA ALA A 113 3.92 6.84 22.19
C ALA A 113 4.43 6.56 20.77
N GLU A 114 5.65 7.01 20.48
CA GLU A 114 6.40 6.77 19.25
C GLU A 114 6.76 5.28 19.14
N ARG A 115 5.75 4.43 19.05
CA ARG A 115 5.83 2.98 19.28
C ARG A 115 6.08 2.16 18.02
N GLY A 116 6.10 2.78 16.85
CA GLY A 116 6.11 2.05 15.59
C GLY A 116 7.49 1.56 15.15
N GLY A 117 7.50 0.45 14.42
CA GLY A 117 8.56 0.16 13.47
C GLY A 117 8.65 1.21 12.36
N ARG A 118 9.64 1.05 11.49
CA ARG A 118 9.86 1.94 10.34
C ARG A 118 9.93 1.12 9.07
N LEU A 119 9.22 1.58 8.05
CA LEU A 119 9.31 1.02 6.71
C LEU A 119 10.21 1.90 5.85
N PHE A 120 11.19 1.28 5.20
CA PHE A 120 11.97 1.87 4.12
C PHE A 120 11.50 1.26 2.80
N VAL A 121 11.26 2.11 1.82
CA VAL A 121 10.72 1.71 0.52
C VAL A 121 11.72 2.07 -0.56
N ASN A 122 12.18 1.08 -1.31
CA ASN A 122 12.94 1.26 -2.52
C ASN A 122 11.99 1.08 -3.72
N LEU A 123 11.52 2.19 -4.27
CA LEU A 123 10.59 2.24 -5.39
C LEU A 123 11.19 3.07 -6.52
N ALA A 124 11.33 2.45 -7.70
CA ALA A 124 11.63 3.19 -8.92
C ALA A 124 10.35 3.85 -9.46
N ARG A 125 10.48 5.08 -9.97
CA ARG A 125 9.34 5.89 -10.41
C ARG A 125 8.59 5.21 -11.56
N GLY A 126 7.28 5.09 -11.44
CA GLY A 126 6.42 4.47 -12.45
C GLY A 126 6.51 2.95 -12.55
N GLU A 127 7.21 2.29 -11.62
CA GLU A 127 7.21 0.83 -11.48
C GLU A 127 6.00 0.35 -10.68
N CYS A 128 5.67 -0.93 -10.87
CA CYS A 128 4.61 -1.63 -10.16
C CYS A 128 5.12 -2.51 -9.01
N HIS A 129 6.41 -2.41 -8.68
CA HIS A 129 7.06 -3.20 -7.65
C HIS A 129 7.95 -2.34 -6.76
N ALA A 130 8.16 -2.77 -5.52
CA ALA A 130 9.07 -2.13 -4.59
C ALA A 130 9.73 -3.15 -3.66
N ASP A 131 10.97 -2.89 -3.26
CA ASP A 131 11.58 -3.58 -2.13
C ASP A 131 11.22 -2.83 -0.84
N LEU A 132 10.80 -3.59 0.16
CA LEU A 132 10.32 -3.14 1.45
C LEU A 132 11.27 -3.65 2.51
N LEU A 133 11.91 -2.74 3.24
CA LEU A 133 12.72 -3.07 4.40
C LEU A 133 12.01 -2.58 5.66
N LEU A 134 11.54 -3.51 6.47
CA LEU A 134 10.82 -3.24 7.71
C LEU A 134 11.78 -3.38 8.89
N ALA A 135 11.93 -2.30 9.66
CA ALA A 135 12.62 -2.26 10.94
C ALA A 135 11.59 -2.29 12.07
N ALA A 136 11.56 -3.39 12.83
CA ALA A 136 10.60 -3.63 13.90
C ALA A 136 11.31 -3.62 15.26
N PRO A 137 10.87 -2.81 16.25
CA PRO A 137 11.45 -2.85 17.59
C PRO A 137 11.10 -4.18 18.25
N TRP A 138 12.09 -4.97 18.66
CA TRP A 138 11.86 -6.33 19.15
C TRP A 138 12.01 -6.45 20.66
N ARG A 139 13.09 -5.89 21.20
CA ARG A 139 13.35 -5.88 22.65
C ARG A 139 13.49 -4.45 23.14
N ARG A 140 12.91 -4.16 24.30
CA ARG A 140 12.97 -2.87 24.97
C ARG A 140 13.44 -3.04 26.42
N GLU A 141 14.20 -2.06 26.89
CA GLU A 141 14.58 -1.90 28.30
C GLU A 141 14.06 -0.52 28.73
N GLY A 142 12.96 -0.53 29.50
CA GLY A 142 12.17 0.68 29.74
C GLY A 142 11.60 1.25 28.44
N ASP A 143 11.83 2.55 28.21
CA ASP A 143 11.40 3.24 26.99
C ASP A 143 12.39 3.09 25.83
N THR A 144 13.54 2.46 26.05
CA THR A 144 14.61 2.36 25.05
C THR A 144 14.52 1.04 24.28
N VAL A 145 14.53 1.11 22.95
CA VAL A 145 14.69 -0.10 22.12
C VAL A 145 16.14 -0.56 22.22
N VAL A 146 16.36 -1.84 22.51
CA VAL A 146 17.70 -2.42 22.59
C VAL A 146 17.99 -3.40 21.47
N GLU A 147 16.96 -3.90 20.81
CA GLU A 147 17.08 -4.79 19.66
C GLU A 147 16.00 -4.49 18.62
N TRP A 148 16.42 -4.42 17.37
CA TRP A 148 15.58 -4.31 16.18
C TRP A 148 15.62 -5.61 15.39
N LYS A 149 14.49 -5.97 14.79
CA LYS A 149 14.40 -7.04 13.79
C LYS A 149 14.13 -6.43 12.43
N MET A 150 14.93 -6.84 11.44
CA MET A 150 14.83 -6.36 10.07
C MET A 150 14.29 -7.45 9.17
N MET A 151 13.26 -7.10 8.40
CA MET A 151 12.60 -7.98 7.44
C MET A 151 12.66 -7.35 6.05
N LEU A 152 13.15 -8.13 5.08
CA LEU A 152 13.19 -7.72 3.68
C LEU A 152 12.06 -8.43 2.93
N ALA A 153 11.24 -7.65 2.24
CA ALA A 153 10.19 -8.13 1.37
C ALA A 153 10.26 -7.45 0.01
N HIS A 154 9.74 -8.11 -1.01
CA HIS A 154 9.50 -7.55 -2.32
C HIS A 154 8.01 -7.62 -2.60
N LEU A 155 7.42 -6.52 -3.06
CA LEU A 155 5.99 -6.44 -3.29
C LEU A 155 5.73 -5.92 -4.70
N GLU A 156 4.97 -6.67 -5.49
CA GLU A 156 4.52 -6.30 -6.83
C GLU A 156 3.00 -6.14 -6.84
N VAL A 157 2.50 -4.99 -7.27
CA VAL A 157 1.07 -4.67 -7.38
C VAL A 157 0.69 -4.57 -8.85
N ASN A 158 0.03 -5.61 -9.36
CA ASN A 158 -0.50 -5.67 -10.72
C ASN A 158 -2.02 -5.52 -10.72
N VAL A 159 -2.51 -4.30 -10.47
CA VAL A 159 -3.92 -3.85 -10.47
C VAL A 159 -4.87 -4.74 -9.64
N GLY A 160 -5.26 -5.91 -10.15
CA GLY A 160 -6.10 -6.91 -9.50
C GLY A 160 -5.34 -8.04 -8.80
N ARG A 161 -4.00 -8.02 -8.78
CA ARG A 161 -3.18 -9.04 -8.10
C ARG A 161 -2.00 -8.41 -7.39
N VAL A 162 -1.65 -8.95 -6.23
CA VAL A 162 -0.38 -8.69 -5.54
C VAL A 162 0.46 -9.96 -5.56
N ASN A 163 1.75 -9.81 -5.88
CA ASN A 163 2.77 -10.80 -5.56
C ASN A 163 3.60 -10.27 -4.39
N PHE A 164 3.68 -11.03 -3.33
CA PHE A 164 4.49 -10.75 -2.16
C PHE A 164 5.59 -11.79 -2.07
N ALA A 165 6.83 -11.34 -1.87
CA ALA A 165 7.99 -12.19 -1.69
C ALA A 165 8.66 -11.82 -0.37
N LEU A 166 8.74 -12.75 0.57
CA LEU A 166 9.48 -12.59 1.82
C LEU A 166 10.88 -13.18 1.66
N LEU A 167 11.91 -12.42 1.98
CA LEU A 167 13.30 -12.80 1.78
C LEU A 167 13.96 -13.10 3.12
N ILE A 168 14.40 -14.35 3.29
CA ILE A 168 15.07 -14.83 4.50
C ILE A 168 16.48 -15.28 4.14
N PRO A 169 17.53 -14.80 4.83
CA PRO A 169 18.89 -15.29 4.62
C PRO A 169 18.98 -16.82 4.81
N GLU A 170 19.59 -17.51 3.84
CA GLU A 170 19.61 -18.98 3.81
C GLU A 170 20.27 -19.57 5.07
N ASP A 171 21.33 -18.93 5.56
CA ASP A 171 22.08 -19.31 6.77
C ASP A 171 21.22 -19.32 8.03
N ARG A 172 20.18 -18.49 8.10
CA ARG A 172 19.27 -18.39 9.25
C ARG A 172 18.28 -19.54 9.29
N LEU A 173 17.75 -19.93 8.12
CA LEU A 173 16.83 -21.08 8.05
C LEU A 173 17.56 -22.40 8.32
N VAL A 174 18.82 -22.53 7.88
CA VAL A 174 19.67 -23.70 8.18
C VAL A 174 19.97 -23.80 9.68
N ARG A 175 20.39 -22.69 10.32
CA ARG A 175 20.67 -22.66 11.76
C ARG A 175 19.44 -22.94 12.62
N GLY A 176 18.26 -22.53 12.13
CA GLY A 176 16.98 -22.79 12.79
C GLY A 176 16.51 -24.25 12.75
N ARG A 177 17.23 -25.16 12.07
CA ARG A 177 16.92 -26.59 11.99
C ARG A 177 17.93 -27.42 12.80
N ALA A 178 17.42 -28.16 13.79
CA ALA A 178 18.12 -29.34 14.30
C ALA A 178 17.97 -30.48 13.25
N GLY A 179 18.99 -30.73 12.43
CA GLY A 179 19.06 -31.99 11.66
C GLY A 179 19.33 -31.94 10.15
N GLY A 180 19.84 -30.83 9.58
CA GLY A 180 20.52 -30.85 8.27
C GLY A 180 19.71 -31.27 7.03
N ARG A 181 18.37 -31.33 7.11
CA ARG A 181 17.52 -31.61 5.93
C ARG A 181 17.59 -30.48 4.90
N ALA A 182 17.50 -30.85 3.62
CA ALA A 182 17.45 -29.93 2.50
C ALA A 182 16.38 -28.83 2.70
N LEU A 183 16.73 -27.61 2.31
CA LEU A 183 15.84 -26.45 2.36
C LEU A 183 14.82 -26.57 1.23
N ASP A 184 13.65 -27.13 1.55
CA ASP A 184 12.49 -27.22 0.68
C ASP A 184 11.35 -26.32 1.22
N GLY A 185 10.30 -26.13 0.43
CA GLY A 185 9.15 -25.34 0.89
C GLY A 185 8.42 -25.94 2.07
N GLN A 186 8.50 -27.26 2.27
CA GLN A 186 7.94 -27.91 3.46
C GLN A 186 8.63 -27.45 4.74
N ALA A 187 9.96 -27.31 4.73
CA ALA A 187 10.72 -26.74 5.83
C ALA A 187 10.20 -25.37 6.27
N PHE A 188 9.86 -24.54 5.29
CA PHE A 188 9.34 -23.21 5.53
C PHE A 188 7.91 -23.26 6.08
N ARG A 189 7.07 -24.15 5.53
CA ARG A 189 5.70 -24.36 6.03
C ARG A 189 5.69 -24.85 7.48
N ASP A 190 6.62 -25.73 7.83
CA ASP A 190 6.80 -26.21 9.21
C ASP A 190 7.34 -25.13 10.15
N ALA A 191 8.08 -24.15 9.62
CA ALA A 191 8.57 -23.01 10.39
C ALA A 191 7.50 -21.96 10.65
N PHE A 192 6.48 -21.84 9.78
CA PHE A 192 5.43 -20.83 9.85
C PHE A 192 3.99 -21.38 9.71
N PRO A 193 3.62 -22.49 10.38
CA PRO A 193 2.34 -23.14 10.13
C PRO A 193 1.14 -22.22 10.41
N HIS A 194 1.21 -21.39 11.46
CA HIS A 194 0.11 -20.53 11.86
C HIS A 194 -0.01 -19.32 10.95
N THR A 195 1.11 -18.67 10.63
CA THR A 195 1.14 -17.50 9.74
C THR A 195 0.61 -17.86 8.37
N LEU A 196 1.08 -18.96 7.77
CA LEU A 196 0.66 -19.37 6.43
C LEU A 196 -0.82 -19.76 6.40
N GLN A 197 -1.29 -20.51 7.41
CA GLN A 197 -2.70 -20.89 7.50
C GLN A 197 -3.61 -19.66 7.69
N GLY A 198 -3.22 -18.73 8.56
CA GLY A 198 -3.96 -17.49 8.81
C GLY A 198 -4.05 -16.63 7.56
N ALA A 199 -2.92 -16.37 6.90
CA ALA A 199 -2.86 -15.59 5.66
C ALA A 199 -3.64 -16.26 4.50
N SER A 200 -3.61 -17.60 4.41
CA SER A 200 -4.38 -18.33 3.39
C SER A 200 -5.90 -18.24 3.59
N ARG A 201 -6.36 -17.99 4.83
CA ARG A 201 -7.78 -17.83 5.17
C ARG A 201 -8.23 -16.36 5.20
N ALA A 202 -7.29 -15.41 5.20
CA ALA A 202 -7.56 -13.99 5.26
C ALA A 202 -8.22 -13.49 3.96
N GLY A 203 -9.55 -13.43 3.95
CA GLY A 203 -10.33 -13.15 2.74
C GLY A 203 -11.37 -14.23 2.40
N ALA A 204 -11.62 -15.19 3.30
CA ALA A 204 -12.78 -16.08 3.13
C ALA A 204 -14.07 -15.25 2.90
N PRO A 205 -14.81 -15.50 1.80
CA PRO A 205 -15.85 -14.60 1.35
C PRO A 205 -16.99 -14.51 2.36
N VAL A 206 -17.26 -13.30 2.85
CA VAL A 206 -18.58 -12.97 3.43
C VAL A 206 -19.61 -12.80 2.30
N GLN A 207 -19.16 -12.49 1.07
CA GLN A 207 -19.98 -12.48 -0.16
C GLN A 207 -19.17 -13.01 -1.36
N PRO A 208 -19.73 -13.92 -2.17
CA PRO A 208 -19.01 -14.61 -3.25
C PRO A 208 -18.60 -13.72 -4.43
N GLU A 209 -19.28 -12.57 -4.65
CA GLU A 209 -19.09 -11.76 -5.86
C GLU A 209 -18.04 -10.64 -5.74
N LYS A 210 -17.44 -10.43 -4.56
CA LYS A 210 -16.42 -9.39 -4.32
C LYS A 210 -15.24 -9.88 -3.48
N ALA A 211 -14.97 -11.18 -3.52
CA ALA A 211 -14.03 -11.81 -2.62
C ALA A 211 -12.58 -11.44 -2.98
N SER A 212 -11.88 -10.74 -2.08
CA SER A 212 -10.42 -10.80 -2.07
C SER A 212 -10.03 -12.19 -1.57
N SER A 213 -9.20 -12.91 -2.32
CA SER A 213 -8.78 -14.24 -1.89
C SER A 213 -7.83 -14.14 -0.69
N GLY A 214 -7.68 -15.24 0.05
CA GLY A 214 -6.50 -15.45 0.88
C GLY A 214 -5.20 -15.39 0.08
N TYR A 215 -4.08 -15.31 0.80
CA TYR A 215 -2.76 -15.48 0.20
C TYR A 215 -2.58 -16.94 -0.23
N THR A 216 -2.19 -17.15 -1.48
CA THR A 216 -1.77 -18.47 -1.97
C THR A 216 -0.25 -18.51 -1.96
N PHE A 217 0.35 -19.44 -1.22
CA PHE A 217 1.80 -19.57 -1.11
C PHE A 217 2.30 -20.65 -2.05
N LEU A 218 3.34 -20.34 -2.84
CA LEU A 218 4.00 -21.33 -3.68
C LEU A 218 4.71 -22.38 -2.81
N ASP A 219 4.71 -23.63 -3.29
CA ASP A 219 5.37 -24.76 -2.61
C ASP A 219 6.89 -24.74 -2.77
N GLU A 220 7.40 -24.04 -3.78
CA GLU A 220 8.83 -23.96 -4.06
C GLU A 220 9.41 -22.64 -3.53
N LEU A 221 10.57 -22.74 -2.89
CA LEU A 221 11.36 -21.58 -2.50
C LEU A 221 12.30 -21.18 -3.63
N ILE A 222 12.36 -19.89 -3.93
CA ILE A 222 13.30 -19.36 -4.91
C ILE A 222 14.58 -18.95 -4.18
N ARG A 223 15.74 -19.35 -4.69
CA ARG A 223 17.03 -18.85 -4.20
C ARG A 223 17.40 -17.57 -4.92
N ARG A 224 17.77 -16.53 -4.19
CA ARG A 224 18.20 -15.25 -4.76
C ARG A 224 19.37 -14.67 -3.97
N ARG A 225 20.40 -14.21 -4.67
CA ARG A 225 21.52 -13.50 -4.05
C ARG A 225 21.25 -12.00 -4.01
N ILE A 226 21.26 -11.41 -2.82
CA ILE A 226 21.02 -9.98 -2.57
C ILE A 226 22.08 -9.46 -1.63
N LEU A 227 22.71 -8.33 -2.00
CA LEU A 227 23.81 -7.74 -1.24
C LEU A 227 24.93 -8.77 -0.92
N GLY A 228 25.19 -9.68 -1.85
CA GLY A 228 26.19 -10.74 -1.70
C GLY A 228 25.77 -11.95 -0.88
N VAL A 229 24.58 -11.93 -0.26
CA VAL A 229 24.05 -12.98 0.62
C VAL A 229 22.95 -13.77 -0.08
N ASP A 230 22.99 -15.09 0.04
CA ASP A 230 21.95 -15.98 -0.49
C ASP A 230 20.71 -15.95 0.41
N HIS A 231 19.56 -15.72 -0.22
CA HIS A 231 18.27 -15.69 0.42
C HIS A 231 17.36 -16.77 -0.16
N LEU A 232 16.52 -17.33 0.70
CA LEU A 232 15.36 -18.10 0.32
C LEU A 232 14.16 -17.16 0.28
N VAL A 233 13.41 -17.24 -0.80
CA VAL A 233 12.27 -16.37 -1.08
C VAL A 233 10.99 -17.20 -1.01
N LEU A 234 10.15 -16.87 -0.04
CA LEU A 234 8.77 -17.34 0.01
C LEU A 234 7.92 -16.42 -0.85
N VAL A 235 7.25 -16.96 -1.85
CA VAL A 235 6.35 -16.21 -2.72
C VAL A 235 4.90 -16.51 -2.37
N ALA A 236 4.11 -15.46 -2.25
CA ALA A 236 2.67 -15.51 -2.07
C ALA A 236 1.97 -14.61 -3.09
N ASN A 237 0.83 -15.04 -3.60
CA ASN A 237 -0.04 -14.22 -4.44
C ASN A 237 -1.40 -14.00 -3.78
N LYS A 238 -1.95 -12.80 -3.94
CA LYS A 238 -3.30 -12.44 -3.46
C LYS A 238 -4.07 -11.73 -4.58
N PHE A 239 -5.31 -12.14 -4.81
CA PHE A 239 -6.20 -11.40 -5.70
C PHE A 239 -6.84 -10.22 -4.96
N LEU A 240 -6.89 -9.09 -5.64
CA LEU A 240 -7.44 -7.83 -5.15
C LEU A 240 -8.74 -7.53 -5.90
N SER A 241 -9.55 -6.62 -5.36
CA SER A 241 -10.72 -6.12 -6.08
C SER A 241 -10.30 -5.30 -7.30
N ASP A 242 -11.12 -5.30 -8.35
CA ASP A 242 -10.87 -4.50 -9.56
C ASP A 242 -10.76 -3.00 -9.26
N GLU A 243 -11.39 -2.55 -8.18
CA GLU A 243 -11.37 -1.15 -7.71
C GLU A 243 -10.24 -0.86 -6.71
N PHE A 244 -9.34 -1.81 -6.42
CA PHE A 244 -8.35 -1.70 -5.35
C PHE A 244 -7.54 -0.39 -5.38
N LEU A 245 -7.01 0.01 -6.54
CA LEU A 245 -6.22 1.24 -6.65
C LEU A 245 -7.03 2.54 -6.53
N TRP A 246 -8.36 2.45 -6.55
CA TRP A 246 -9.28 3.59 -6.45
C TRP A 246 -10.09 3.62 -5.15
N ASP A 247 -10.22 2.48 -4.47
CA ASP A 247 -10.94 2.37 -3.21
C ASP A 247 -9.97 2.40 -2.02
N SER A 248 -9.96 3.52 -1.30
CA SER A 248 -9.15 3.70 -0.10
C SER A 248 -9.44 2.67 0.99
N ALA A 249 -10.68 2.16 1.09
CA ALA A 249 -11.03 1.14 2.07
C ALA A 249 -10.38 -0.20 1.71
N SER A 250 -10.42 -0.60 0.44
CA SER A 250 -9.71 -1.78 -0.06
C SER A 250 -8.19 -1.68 0.13
N GLN A 251 -7.59 -0.49 -0.08
CA GLN A 251 -6.16 -0.26 0.16
C GLN A 251 -5.80 -0.41 1.63
N LEU A 252 -6.60 0.18 2.52
CA LEU A 252 -6.39 0.09 3.96
C LEU A 252 -6.53 -1.37 4.43
N TYR A 253 -7.57 -2.08 3.98
CA TYR A 253 -7.79 -3.48 4.30
C TYR A 253 -6.59 -4.34 3.91
N PHE A 254 -6.09 -4.18 2.67
CA PHE A 254 -4.89 -4.88 2.21
C PHE A 254 -3.65 -4.52 3.05
N ALA A 255 -3.43 -3.23 3.33
CA ALA A 255 -2.28 -2.79 4.11
C ALA A 255 -2.30 -3.37 5.54
N GLN A 256 -3.47 -3.45 6.16
CA GLN A 256 -3.68 -4.06 7.48
C GLN A 256 -3.48 -5.58 7.43
N ASP A 257 -4.03 -6.25 6.41
CA ASP A 257 -3.86 -7.69 6.20
C ASP A 257 -2.37 -8.05 6.01
N LEU A 258 -1.65 -7.29 5.19
CA LEU A 258 -0.21 -7.40 5.03
C LEU A 258 0.53 -7.15 6.35
N MET A 259 0.18 -6.09 7.09
CA MET A 259 0.77 -5.80 8.40
C MET A 259 0.60 -6.98 9.37
N PHE A 260 -0.59 -7.57 9.46
CA PHE A 260 -0.86 -8.72 10.33
C PHE A 260 -0.08 -9.96 9.88
N MET A 261 0.04 -10.19 8.58
CA MET A 261 0.85 -11.29 8.04
C MET A 261 2.33 -11.11 8.40
N LEU A 262 2.92 -9.92 8.17
CA LEU A 262 4.32 -9.65 8.52
C LEU A 262 4.56 -9.75 10.03
N ARG A 263 3.61 -9.28 10.84
CA ARG A 263 3.64 -9.45 12.30
C ARG A 263 3.68 -10.92 12.69
N ALA A 264 2.79 -11.72 12.12
CA ALA A 264 2.72 -13.15 12.42
C ALA A 264 4.03 -13.86 12.07
N PHE A 265 4.63 -13.56 10.91
CA PHE A 265 5.97 -14.05 10.56
C PHE A 265 7.01 -13.67 11.62
N LEU A 266 7.05 -12.40 12.01
CA LEU A 266 8.01 -11.90 12.98
C LEU A 266 7.84 -12.54 14.37
N THR A 267 6.60 -12.75 14.81
CA THR A 267 6.29 -13.34 16.12
C THR A 267 6.54 -14.85 16.14
N GLU A 268 6.23 -15.55 15.06
CA GLU A 268 6.32 -17.01 15.01
C GLU A 268 7.78 -17.50 14.96
N ARG A 269 8.65 -16.83 14.19
CA ARG A 269 10.09 -17.15 14.10
C ARG A 269 10.98 -15.90 14.05
N PRO A 270 11.10 -15.16 15.17
CA PRO A 270 11.94 -13.96 15.24
C PRO A 270 13.44 -14.25 15.01
N ASP A 271 13.89 -15.47 15.26
CA ASP A 271 15.27 -15.93 15.07
C ASP A 271 15.71 -15.92 13.60
N LEU A 272 14.77 -15.99 12.66
CA LEU A 272 15.04 -16.01 11.22
C LEU A 272 15.29 -14.63 10.61
N PHE A 273 15.01 -13.56 11.35
CA PHE A 273 15.17 -12.18 10.88
C PHE A 273 16.45 -11.53 11.46
N VAL A 274 16.99 -10.56 10.73
CA VAL A 274 18.26 -9.91 11.08
C VAL A 274 18.08 -9.07 12.33
N SER A 275 18.83 -9.39 13.39
CA SER A 275 18.89 -8.61 14.62
C SER A 275 19.92 -7.49 14.51
N ILE A 276 19.53 -6.27 14.87
CA ILE A 276 20.44 -5.13 14.99
C ILE A 276 20.30 -4.54 16.39
N PRO A 277 21.37 -4.50 17.21
CA PRO A 277 21.31 -3.91 18.53
C PRO A 277 21.33 -2.38 18.46
N GLY A 278 20.70 -1.73 19.44
CA GLY A 278 20.85 -0.31 19.70
C GLY A 278 19.55 0.51 19.70
N PRO A 279 19.61 1.74 20.24
CA PRO A 279 18.44 2.60 20.46
C PRO A 279 17.92 3.28 19.19
N ALA A 280 18.79 3.49 18.20
CA ALA A 280 18.42 4.16 16.96
C ALA A 280 17.74 3.17 15.99
N VAL A 281 16.73 3.67 15.26
CA VAL A 281 16.11 2.91 14.18
C VAL A 281 17.18 2.62 13.12
N PRO A 282 17.51 1.35 12.83
CA PRO A 282 18.51 1.02 11.84
C PRO A 282 18.06 1.41 10.44
N GLY A 283 18.94 2.06 9.69
CA GLY A 283 18.74 2.35 8.28
C GLY A 283 19.10 1.16 7.36
N PRO A 284 18.88 1.31 6.04
CA PRO A 284 19.26 0.30 5.05
C PRO A 284 20.75 -0.07 5.08
N GLU A 285 21.63 0.88 5.41
CA GLU A 285 23.07 0.65 5.53
C GLU A 285 23.40 -0.32 6.68
N ALA A 286 22.77 -0.13 7.84
CA ALA A 286 22.94 -1.02 8.99
C ALA A 286 22.47 -2.44 8.69
N PHE A 287 21.39 -2.58 7.91
CA PHE A 287 20.91 -3.87 7.42
C PHE A 287 21.90 -4.54 6.47
N ALA A 288 22.43 -3.80 5.49
CA ALA A 288 23.43 -4.31 4.56
C ALA A 288 24.70 -4.80 5.29
N LEU A 289 25.17 -4.03 6.28
CA LEU A 289 26.31 -4.41 7.12
C LEU A 289 26.00 -5.66 7.95
N ALA A 290 24.81 -5.75 8.56
CA ALA A 290 24.41 -6.90 9.36
C ALA A 290 24.24 -8.19 8.51
N LEU A 291 23.86 -8.05 7.24
CA LEU A 291 23.81 -9.16 6.29
C LEU A 291 25.19 -9.65 5.87
N ALA A 292 26.13 -8.73 5.62
CA ALA A 292 27.50 -9.08 5.20
C ALA A 292 28.26 -9.91 6.26
N GLY A 293 27.81 -9.89 7.52
CA GLY A 293 28.49 -10.53 8.63
C GLY A 293 29.75 -9.76 9.05
N PRO A 294 30.43 -10.19 10.13
CA PRO A 294 31.75 -9.64 10.45
C PRO A 294 32.70 -9.91 9.27
N PRO A 295 33.60 -8.96 8.92
CA PRO A 295 34.62 -9.22 7.91
C PRO A 295 35.39 -10.48 8.31
N ALA A 296 35.60 -11.38 7.35
CA ALA A 296 36.41 -12.57 7.58
C ALA A 296 37.79 -12.14 8.09
N ALA A 297 38.14 -12.58 9.30
CA ALA A 297 39.40 -12.28 9.97
C ALA A 297 40.58 -12.99 9.29
#